data_AF-A0A2T9YU84-F1
#
_entry.id   AF-A0A2T9YU84-F1
#
_cell.length_a   1.000
_cell.length_b   1.000
_cell.length_c   1.000
_cell.angle_alpha   90.00
_cell.angle_beta   90.00
_cell.angle_gamma   90.00
#
_symmetry.space_group_name_H-M   'P 1'
#
loop_
_entity.id
_entity.type
_entity.pdbx_description
1 polymer ?
#
loop_
_entity_poly.entity_id
_entity_poly.type
_entity_poly.pdbx_seq_one_letter_code
_entity_poly.pdbx_strand_id
1 'polypeptide(L)'
;PQVVMASAMVIYQRVYCISSFKELGIKDAVLGALFLATKTEESLRRTHEIISSVDIVIKMDRGYPLNCIDIYGQEYYDDKSSMFESEMVILKNLGFNVQVQLPHNLAINYLQCLGLAKHENIPQTAWNYINDGLWTKAYITFQPQTIACASILLATRKYGVCLPDNPAWYKVFDANKDDIDCVAKMILQLYSNTFGRVIPVDNRELKMYFEGSFENHVNNEKKKLIKQEKEKAERLEYHSRENDSNTDQNLYDDSKTNLKEETKITKEGQSAWKRKNERQNRTSETQRVDRGFDRDTKRTAGIMKKEKEVEREINIPGILPRNTRIVRRVSNYQSLKGIEDTRGLLNHIEKMSILLIQRTMMRKGTKIQLTNVSIVRLKKGGKRFEIACYKNKVSEWRNGIEKDIDEVLQIDQIFINVSKGQVAKNEDLLKSFKTTDQNVIIAEILKKGEQQVSEKERANKLENMYRDIATIIAEKCVNPQTKRPYTVTIIEKAMNELHFSVKASQSAKRQALDVIKQIQASNSIPIERVQMRLRIGIPKSKEIKQVRENVIKLVSSVEEDSWSNSLGYELICLIDPGQYKPINELLQAECKGQAEVTVLSISDSREEESSFI
;
A
#
# COMPACT_ATOMS: atom_id res chain seq x y z
N PRO A 1 14.82 15.33 7.48
CA PRO A 1 14.85 13.99 8.13
C PRO A 1 16.11 13.72 8.97
N GLN A 2 17.33 14.03 8.48
CA GLN A 2 18.56 13.74 9.22
C GLN A 2 18.67 14.51 10.55
N VAL A 3 18.19 15.76 10.60
CA VAL A 3 18.10 16.57 11.83
C VAL A 3 17.17 15.91 12.86
N VAL A 4 15.95 15.53 12.44
CA VAL A 4 14.97 14.80 13.29
C VAL A 4 15.58 13.56 13.92
N MET A 5 16.32 12.79 13.14
CA MET A 5 16.99 11.58 13.59
C MET A 5 18.06 11.89 14.65
N ALA A 6 18.90 12.89 14.41
CA ALA A 6 19.92 13.32 15.36
C ALA A 6 19.29 13.87 16.66
N SER A 7 18.22 14.66 16.56
CA SER A 7 17.48 15.17 17.71
C SER A 7 16.84 14.03 18.51
N ALA A 8 16.23 13.06 17.85
CA ALA A 8 15.69 11.86 18.51
C ALA A 8 16.76 11.06 19.26
N MET A 9 17.95 10.89 18.67
CA MET A 9 19.07 10.20 19.32
C MET A 9 19.55 10.92 20.58
N VAL A 10 19.68 12.25 20.53
CA VAL A 10 20.10 13.04 21.69
C VAL A 10 19.03 13.02 22.78
N ILE A 11 17.76 13.16 22.42
CA ILE A 11 16.63 13.05 23.36
C ILE A 11 16.63 11.67 24.03
N TYR A 12 16.79 10.60 23.26
CA TYR A 12 16.89 9.24 23.76
C TYR A 12 18.03 9.08 24.78
N GLN A 13 19.24 9.55 24.45
CA GLN A 13 20.39 9.49 25.34
C GLN A 13 20.19 10.30 26.63
N ARG A 14 19.59 11.50 26.53
CA ARG A 14 19.30 12.34 27.71
C ARG A 14 18.35 11.66 28.67
N VAL A 15 17.31 10.99 28.15
CA VAL A 15 16.34 10.26 28.98
C VAL A 15 17.01 9.15 29.76
N TYR A 16 17.89 8.35 29.14
CA TYR A 16 18.58 7.26 29.84
C TYR A 16 19.72 7.71 30.77
N CYS A 17 20.07 9.00 30.77
CA CYS A 17 20.89 9.57 31.83
C CYS A 17 20.09 9.78 33.14
N ILE A 18 18.76 9.84 33.05
CA ILE A 18 17.86 10.18 34.15
C ILE A 18 17.02 8.95 34.56
N SER A 19 16.56 8.16 33.58
CA SER A 19 15.62 7.05 33.75
C SER A 19 16.29 5.70 33.59
N SER A 20 15.79 4.71 34.31
CA SER A 20 16.25 3.33 34.21
C SER A 20 15.56 2.58 33.06
N PHE A 21 16.26 1.62 32.46
CA PHE A 21 15.71 0.68 31.47
C PHE A 21 14.53 -0.15 31.98
N LYS A 22 14.33 -0.22 33.30
CA LYS A 22 13.16 -0.90 33.90
C LYS A 22 11.89 -0.06 33.84
N GLU A 23 12.03 1.27 33.85
CA GLU A 23 10.90 2.21 33.87
C GLU A 23 10.42 2.51 32.46
N LEU A 24 11.36 2.66 31.52
CA LEU A 24 11.06 2.91 30.11
C LEU A 24 11.80 1.90 29.23
N GLY A 25 11.03 1.01 28.61
CA GLY A 25 11.54 0.01 27.67
C GLY A 25 12.21 0.67 26.46
N ILE A 26 13.11 -0.05 25.81
CA ILE A 26 13.89 0.49 24.68
C ILE A 26 12.99 0.81 23.50
N LYS A 27 12.03 -0.08 23.19
CA LYS A 27 11.01 0.16 22.15
C LYS A 27 10.25 1.45 22.41
N ASP A 28 9.72 1.58 23.61
CA ASP A 28 8.86 2.68 24.02
C ASP A 28 9.63 4.00 24.00
N ALA A 29 10.87 4.01 24.50
CA ALA A 29 11.75 5.17 24.48
C ALA A 29 12.09 5.61 23.05
N VAL A 30 12.38 4.66 22.14
CA VAL A 30 12.67 4.97 20.73
C VAL A 30 11.44 5.55 20.03
N LEU A 31 10.27 4.92 20.21
CA LEU A 31 9.00 5.39 19.65
C LEU A 31 8.67 6.81 20.14
N GLY A 32 8.77 7.03 21.45
CA GLY A 32 8.49 8.33 22.07
C GLY A 32 9.49 9.41 21.65
N ALA A 33 10.78 9.10 21.60
CA ALA A 33 11.82 10.05 21.21
C ALA A 33 11.71 10.43 19.73
N LEU A 34 11.43 9.48 18.84
CA LEU A 34 11.18 9.74 17.42
C LEU A 34 9.91 10.59 17.23
N PHE A 35 8.82 10.22 17.90
CA PHE A 35 7.56 10.96 17.79
C PHE A 35 7.71 12.39 18.28
N LEU A 36 8.35 12.59 19.43
CA LEU A 36 8.63 13.90 19.98
C LEU A 36 9.55 14.73 19.05
N ALA A 37 10.62 14.14 18.53
CA ALA A 37 11.54 14.82 17.61
C ALA A 37 10.85 15.29 16.32
N THR A 38 9.89 14.53 15.80
CA THR A 38 9.12 14.95 14.60
C THR A 38 8.29 16.20 14.87
N LYS A 39 7.83 16.41 16.11
CA LYS A 39 7.10 17.62 16.52
C LYS A 39 8.04 18.79 16.74
N THR A 40 9.16 18.58 17.44
CA THR A 40 10.09 19.67 17.78
C THR A 40 10.82 20.25 16.56
N GLU A 41 11.09 19.43 15.55
CA GLU A 41 11.78 19.82 14.31
C GLU A 41 10.81 20.16 13.16
N GLU A 42 9.51 20.33 13.46
CA GLU A 42 8.44 20.68 12.49
C GLU A 42 8.36 19.74 11.27
N SER A 43 8.80 18.49 11.44
CA SER A 43 8.82 17.46 10.38
C SER A 43 7.86 16.33 10.74
N LEU A 44 6.57 16.66 10.81
CA LEU A 44 5.50 15.76 11.23
C LEU A 44 5.44 14.49 10.37
N ARG A 45 5.28 13.34 11.04
CA ARG A 45 5.09 12.02 10.42
C ARG A 45 3.84 11.36 10.96
N ARG A 46 3.21 10.50 10.15
CA ARG A 46 2.03 9.75 10.59
C ARG A 46 2.47 8.70 11.61
N THR A 47 1.66 8.45 12.63
CA THR A 47 2.00 7.51 13.73
C THR A 47 2.33 6.11 13.21
N HIS A 48 1.60 5.62 12.22
CA HIS A 48 1.85 4.30 11.62
C HIS A 48 3.18 4.21 10.88
N GLU A 49 3.69 5.30 10.30
CA GLU A 49 4.99 5.31 9.63
C GLU A 49 6.12 5.12 10.63
N ILE A 50 6.01 5.76 11.80
CA ILE A 50 7.01 5.66 12.89
C ILE A 50 7.00 4.24 13.46
N ILE A 51 5.82 3.74 13.84
CA ILE A 51 5.67 2.42 14.45
C ILE A 51 6.13 1.31 13.49
N SER A 52 5.68 1.35 12.23
CA SER A 52 6.08 0.36 11.22
C SER A 52 7.60 0.40 10.97
N SER A 53 8.21 1.58 10.98
CA SER A 53 9.66 1.70 10.77
C SER A 53 10.44 1.05 11.90
N VAL A 54 10.06 1.31 13.16
CA VAL A 54 10.71 0.72 14.33
C VAL A 54 10.53 -0.80 14.36
N ASP A 55 9.31 -1.29 14.12
CA ASP A 55 8.98 -2.70 14.04
C ASP A 55 9.82 -3.46 12.98
N ILE A 56 9.90 -2.91 11.76
CA ILE A 56 10.71 -3.50 10.69
C ILE A 56 12.19 -3.61 11.09
N VAL A 57 12.74 -2.60 11.76
CA VAL A 57 14.15 -2.64 12.16
C VAL A 57 14.40 -3.67 13.26
N ILE A 58 13.49 -3.80 14.22
CA ILE A 58 13.55 -4.87 15.24
C ILE A 58 13.49 -6.23 14.55
N LYS A 59 12.56 -6.44 13.61
CA LYS A 59 12.45 -7.68 12.83
C LYS A 59 13.72 -7.99 12.03
N MET A 60 14.35 -6.98 11.43
CA MET A 60 15.62 -7.14 10.71
C MET A 60 16.75 -7.60 11.62
N ASP A 61 16.91 -6.99 12.80
CA ASP A 61 17.97 -7.35 13.74
C ASP A 61 17.81 -8.79 14.26
N ARG A 62 16.56 -9.21 14.47
CA ARG A 62 16.21 -10.56 14.91
C ARG A 62 16.19 -11.60 13.78
N GLY A 63 16.23 -11.16 12.52
CA GLY A 63 16.06 -12.01 11.35
C GLY A 63 14.68 -12.66 11.27
N TYR A 64 13.64 -11.94 11.70
CA TYR A 64 12.24 -12.30 11.56
C TYR A 64 11.72 -11.99 10.14
N PRO A 65 10.61 -12.58 9.69
CA PRO A 65 9.98 -12.21 8.42
C PRO A 65 9.57 -10.72 8.42
N LEU A 66 9.88 -10.01 7.33
CA LEU A 66 9.72 -8.55 7.21
C LEU A 66 8.32 -8.13 6.77
N ASN A 67 7.31 -8.69 7.43
CA ASN A 67 5.92 -8.36 7.15
C ASN A 67 5.54 -7.05 7.83
N CYS A 68 4.87 -6.18 7.08
CA CYS A 68 4.32 -4.93 7.59
C CYS A 68 3.33 -5.23 8.73
N ILE A 69 3.36 -4.38 9.76
CA ILE A 69 2.37 -4.43 10.83
C ILE A 69 0.98 -4.13 10.26
N ASP A 70 -0.03 -4.86 10.73
CA ASP A 70 -1.42 -4.59 10.39
C ASP A 70 -1.89 -3.35 11.16
N ILE A 71 -2.29 -2.30 10.44
CA ILE A 71 -2.75 -1.03 11.01
C ILE A 71 -4.07 -1.20 11.76
N TYR A 72 -4.85 -2.24 11.44
CA TYR A 72 -6.08 -2.58 12.14
C TYR A 72 -5.86 -3.62 13.24
N GLY A 73 -4.64 -4.16 13.36
CA GLY A 73 -4.27 -5.15 14.35
C GLY A 73 -4.11 -4.57 15.75
N GLN A 74 -4.38 -5.38 16.77
CA GLN A 74 -4.24 -4.97 18.17
C GLN A 74 -2.81 -4.55 18.54
N GLU A 75 -1.80 -5.22 17.98
CA GLU A 75 -0.37 -4.91 18.17
C GLU A 75 -0.04 -3.45 17.82
N TYR A 76 -0.64 -2.92 16.75
CA TYR A 76 -0.47 -1.52 16.35
C TYR A 76 -1.08 -0.55 17.36
N TYR A 77 -2.27 -0.86 17.90
CA TYR A 77 -2.94 -0.01 18.89
C TYR A 77 -2.21 0.00 20.23
N ASP A 78 -1.64 -1.14 20.63
CA ASP A 78 -0.81 -1.26 21.82
C ASP A 78 0.46 -0.40 21.65
N ASP A 79 1.18 -0.54 20.55
CA ASP A 79 2.38 0.27 20.25
C ASP A 79 2.09 1.76 20.12
N LYS A 80 0.92 2.12 19.55
CA LYS A 80 0.48 3.50 19.45
C LYS A 80 0.20 4.11 20.81
N SER A 81 -0.42 3.34 21.71
CA SER A 81 -0.69 3.79 23.08
C SER A 81 0.63 3.95 23.85
N SER A 82 1.52 2.95 23.77
CA SER A 82 2.87 3.00 24.36
C SER A 82 3.69 4.19 23.86
N MET A 83 3.59 4.53 22.57
CA MET A 83 4.29 5.69 21.99
C MET A 83 3.82 7.03 22.59
N PHE A 84 2.52 7.19 22.88
CA PHE A 84 2.00 8.40 23.51
C PHE A 84 2.35 8.47 25.00
N GLU A 85 2.28 7.34 25.69
CA GLU A 85 2.70 7.25 27.09
C GLU A 85 4.20 7.52 27.25
N SER A 86 5.03 6.98 26.37
CA SER A 86 6.47 7.20 26.40
C SER A 86 6.85 8.64 26.07
N GLU A 87 6.18 9.28 25.12
CA GLU A 87 6.34 10.73 24.88
C GLU A 87 6.12 11.53 26.17
N MET A 88 5.03 11.25 26.88
CA MET A 88 4.70 11.92 28.14
C MET A 88 5.77 11.69 29.21
N VAL A 89 6.28 10.47 29.33
CA VAL A 89 7.36 10.13 30.27
C VAL A 89 8.65 10.88 29.93
N ILE A 90 9.02 10.94 28.64
CA ILE A 90 10.19 11.67 28.16
C ILE A 90 10.09 13.15 28.49
N LEU A 91 8.94 13.79 28.22
CA LEU A 91 8.71 15.20 28.52
C LEU A 91 8.84 15.51 30.02
N LYS A 92 8.27 14.67 30.88
CA LYS A 92 8.37 14.80 32.33
C LYS A 92 9.82 14.67 32.81
N ASN A 93 10.54 13.67 32.32
CA ASN A 93 11.91 13.39 32.76
C ASN A 93 12.91 14.47 32.30
N LEU A 94 12.69 15.05 31.12
CA LEU A 94 13.52 16.15 30.61
C LEU A 94 13.06 17.54 31.09
N GLY A 95 11.98 17.63 31.88
CA GLY A 95 11.42 18.91 32.31
C GLY A 95 11.07 19.83 31.14
N PHE A 96 10.55 19.26 30.04
CA PHE A 96 10.25 19.95 28.78
C PHE A 96 11.47 20.55 28.05
N ASN A 97 12.71 20.28 28.48
CA ASN A 97 13.91 20.68 27.75
C ASN A 97 14.25 19.69 26.62
N VAL A 98 13.54 19.87 25.50
CA VAL A 98 13.64 19.01 24.31
C VAL A 98 14.53 19.61 23.21
N GLN A 99 15.07 20.81 23.41
CA GLN A 99 15.88 21.48 22.40
C GLN A 99 17.25 20.79 22.24
N VAL A 100 17.61 20.50 20.99
CA VAL A 100 18.88 19.87 20.64
C VAL A 100 19.66 20.81 19.72
N GLN A 101 20.87 21.18 20.13
CA GLN A 101 21.79 21.95 19.31
C GLN A 101 22.77 20.99 18.64
N LEU A 102 22.73 20.93 17.31
CA LEU A 102 23.60 20.07 16.52
C LEU A 102 24.84 20.83 16.02
N PRO A 103 26.03 20.20 15.98
CA PRO A 103 27.29 20.85 15.62
C PRO A 103 27.48 21.04 14.10
N HIS A 104 26.56 20.56 13.26
CA HIS A 104 26.69 20.55 11.79
C HIS A 104 26.90 21.94 11.19
N ASN A 105 26.12 22.94 11.61
CA ASN A 105 26.27 24.32 11.12
C ASN A 105 27.60 24.94 11.60
N LEU A 106 28.00 24.67 12.84
CA LEU A 106 29.28 25.13 13.40
C LEU A 106 30.45 24.55 12.61
N ALA A 107 30.41 23.26 12.28
CA ALA A 107 31.46 22.60 11.53
C ALA A 107 31.65 23.22 10.12
N ILE A 108 30.56 23.58 9.43
CA ILE A 108 30.65 24.28 8.14
C ILE A 108 31.37 25.62 8.30
N ASN A 109 30.98 26.43 9.28
CA ASN A 109 31.60 27.73 9.55
C ASN A 109 33.07 27.57 9.91
N TYR A 110 33.42 26.59 10.75
CA TYR A 110 34.79 26.34 11.18
C TYR A 110 35.67 25.88 10.01
N LEU A 111 35.16 25.00 9.14
CA LEU A 111 35.86 24.58 7.92
C LEU A 111 36.09 25.75 6.95
N GLN A 112 35.15 26.70 6.86
CA GLN A 112 35.34 27.93 6.07
C GLN A 112 36.41 28.83 6.68
N CYS A 113 36.36 29.08 8.00
CA CYS A 113 37.36 29.87 8.71
C CYS A 113 38.78 29.30 8.58
N LEU A 114 38.91 27.96 8.55
CA LEU A 114 40.19 27.28 8.38
C LEU A 114 40.66 27.19 6.92
N GLY A 115 39.88 27.71 5.95
CA GLY A 115 40.19 27.60 4.53
C GLY A 115 40.05 26.17 3.96
N LEU A 116 39.47 25.25 4.75
CA LEU A 116 39.36 23.82 4.40
C LEU A 116 38.10 23.47 3.60
N ALA A 117 37.17 24.41 3.46
CA ALA A 117 35.91 24.20 2.76
C ALA A 117 36.08 23.81 1.28
N LYS A 118 37.20 24.18 0.63
CA LYS A 118 37.50 23.85 -0.77
C LYS A 118 38.16 22.49 -0.98
N HIS A 119 38.60 21.83 0.09
CA HIS A 119 39.17 20.49 -0.04
C HIS A 119 38.09 19.47 -0.38
N GLU A 120 38.35 18.60 -1.35
CA GLU A 120 37.34 17.67 -1.88
C GLU A 120 36.76 16.72 -0.83
N ASN A 121 37.59 16.22 0.10
CA ASN A 121 37.21 15.11 0.97
C ASN A 121 37.10 15.45 2.47
N ILE A 122 37.70 16.56 2.92
CA ILE A 122 37.77 16.92 4.35
C ILE A 122 36.38 17.30 4.91
N PRO A 123 35.59 18.19 4.26
CA PRO A 123 34.27 18.56 4.79
C PRO A 123 33.33 17.38 4.93
N GLN A 124 33.29 16.50 3.91
CA GLN A 124 32.45 15.31 3.93
C GLN A 124 32.89 14.32 5.02
N THR A 125 34.21 14.15 5.20
CA THR A 125 34.75 13.25 6.23
C THR A 125 34.49 13.79 7.65
N ALA A 126 34.65 15.10 7.86
CA ALA A 126 34.29 15.74 9.12
C ALA A 126 32.78 15.58 9.42
N TRP A 127 31.93 15.75 8.41
CA TRP A 127 30.49 15.51 8.53
C TRP A 127 30.16 14.06 8.92
N ASN A 128 30.89 13.10 8.36
CA ASN A 128 30.72 11.69 8.71
C ASN A 128 31.12 11.44 10.17
N TYR A 129 32.25 11.98 10.64
CA TYR A 129 32.65 11.88 12.05
C TYR A 129 31.65 12.53 13.01
N ILE A 130 31.01 13.64 12.63
CA ILE A 130 29.92 14.23 13.40
C ILE A 130 28.76 13.24 13.53
N ASN A 131 28.34 12.61 12.42
CA ASN A 131 27.25 11.63 12.45
C ASN A 131 27.62 10.37 13.24
N ASP A 132 28.88 9.96 13.22
CA ASP A 132 29.39 8.85 14.03
C ASP A 132 29.45 9.25 15.51
N GLY A 133 29.73 10.51 15.82
CA GLY A 133 29.66 11.05 17.17
C GLY A 133 28.30 10.88 17.84
N LEU A 134 27.20 10.85 17.06
CA LEU A 134 25.85 10.61 17.59
C LEU A 134 25.71 9.23 18.25
N TRP A 135 26.61 8.28 17.94
CA TRP A 135 26.66 6.93 18.51
C TRP A 135 27.38 6.84 19.84
N THR A 136 27.90 7.97 20.30
CA THR A 136 28.63 8.09 21.54
C THR A 136 27.88 9.03 22.47
N LYS A 137 28.35 9.10 23.73
CA LYS A 137 27.85 10.07 24.71
C LYS A 137 28.34 11.50 24.44
N ALA A 138 29.06 11.76 23.36
CA ALA A 138 29.69 13.05 23.11
C ALA A 138 28.67 14.21 23.13
N TYR A 139 27.48 13.98 22.58
CA TYR A 139 26.40 14.97 22.48
C TYR A 139 25.71 15.32 23.80
N ILE A 140 25.88 14.50 24.84
CA ILE A 140 25.37 14.76 26.19
C ILE A 140 26.46 15.26 27.14
N THR A 141 27.74 14.97 26.86
CA THR A 141 28.86 15.33 27.74
C THR A 141 29.62 16.59 27.31
N PHE A 142 29.63 16.91 26.01
CA PHE A 142 30.42 18.02 25.47
C PHE A 142 29.57 19.03 24.70
N GLN A 143 30.07 20.26 24.62
CA GLN A 143 29.44 21.33 23.87
C GLN A 143 29.57 21.10 22.34
N PRO A 144 28.60 21.55 21.53
CA PRO A 144 28.62 21.36 20.07
C PRO A 144 29.90 21.87 19.39
N GLN A 145 30.48 22.96 19.88
CA GLN A 145 31.72 23.55 19.39
C GLN A 145 32.89 22.55 19.46
N THR A 146 33.02 21.86 20.60
CA THR A 146 34.04 20.84 20.84
C THR A 146 33.86 19.64 19.91
N ILE A 147 32.62 19.19 19.69
CA ILE A 147 32.32 18.04 18.82
C ILE A 147 32.67 18.36 17.37
N ALA A 148 32.35 19.57 16.91
CA ALA A 148 32.73 20.06 15.58
C ALA A 148 34.27 20.09 15.43
N CYS A 149 34.98 20.64 16.41
CA CYS A 149 36.44 20.70 16.40
C CYS A 149 37.09 19.30 16.40
N ALA A 150 36.59 18.37 17.21
CA ALA A 150 37.08 16.99 17.22
C ALA A 150 36.88 16.27 15.88
N SER A 151 35.74 16.47 15.25
CA SER A 151 35.44 15.87 13.95
C SER A 151 36.31 16.44 12.83
N ILE A 152 36.59 17.75 12.85
CA ILE A 152 37.52 18.40 11.92
C ILE A 152 38.94 17.88 12.16
N LEU A 153 39.38 17.78 13.42
CA LEU A 153 40.71 17.27 13.78
C LEU A 153 40.92 15.83 13.27
N LEU A 154 39.93 14.95 13.43
CA LEU A 154 40.00 13.59 12.92
C LEU A 154 40.08 13.58 11.39
N ALA A 155 39.28 14.41 10.71
CA ALA A 155 39.28 14.50 9.26
C ALA A 155 40.62 15.02 8.70
N THR A 156 41.19 16.08 9.28
CA THR A 156 42.47 16.63 8.83
C THR A 156 43.62 15.68 9.11
N ARG A 157 43.65 15.01 10.27
CA ARG A 157 44.63 13.96 10.58
C ARG A 157 44.58 12.80 9.58
N LYS A 158 43.38 12.36 9.18
CA LYS A 158 43.21 11.29 8.18
C LYS A 158 43.81 11.63 6.82
N TYR A 159 43.75 12.90 6.41
CA TYR A 159 44.31 13.38 5.14
C TYR A 159 45.70 14.02 5.27
N GLY A 160 46.32 13.95 6.45
CA GLY A 160 47.67 14.50 6.69
C GLY A 160 47.76 16.03 6.60
N VAL A 161 46.65 16.75 6.80
CA VAL A 161 46.64 18.22 6.78
C VAL A 161 46.97 18.76 8.17
N CYS A 162 48.06 19.51 8.28
CA CYS A 162 48.45 20.19 9.50
C CYS A 162 47.57 21.41 9.73
N LEU A 163 47.07 21.56 10.96
CA LEU A 163 46.30 22.72 11.39
C LEU A 163 47.21 23.75 12.10
N PRO A 164 46.82 25.03 12.17
CA PRO A 164 47.61 26.05 12.87
C PRO A 164 47.77 25.75 14.37
N ASP A 165 49.02 25.69 14.83
CA ASP A 165 49.34 25.41 16.25
C ASP A 165 49.64 26.68 17.07
N ASN A 166 49.95 27.82 16.44
CA ASN A 166 50.24 29.08 17.13
C ASN A 166 49.59 30.32 16.45
N PRO A 167 48.54 30.92 17.06
CA PRO A 167 47.77 30.39 18.19
C PRO A 167 47.03 29.12 17.79
N ALA A 168 46.86 28.20 18.73
CA ALA A 168 46.22 26.92 18.45
C ALA A 168 44.79 27.12 17.90
N TRP A 169 44.52 26.57 16.72
CA TRP A 169 43.34 26.86 15.92
C TRP A 169 42.00 26.67 16.66
N TYR A 170 41.92 25.68 17.55
CA TYR A 170 40.70 25.34 18.29
C TYR A 170 40.33 26.39 19.36
N LYS A 171 41.27 27.22 19.80
CA LYS A 171 41.00 28.29 20.76
C LYS A 171 40.13 29.39 20.18
N VAL A 172 40.17 29.60 18.86
CA VAL A 172 39.32 30.57 18.15
C VAL A 172 37.84 30.16 18.19
N PHE A 173 37.57 28.88 18.43
CA PHE A 173 36.23 28.30 18.47
C PHE A 173 35.74 27.96 19.89
N ASP A 174 36.41 28.51 20.91
CA ASP A 174 36.12 28.28 22.34
C ASP A 174 36.12 26.80 22.76
N ALA A 175 36.99 25.99 22.14
CA ALA A 175 37.12 24.57 22.45
C ALA A 175 38.43 24.26 23.20
N ASN A 176 38.40 23.27 24.10
CA ASN A 176 39.58 22.81 24.84
C ASN A 176 40.22 21.60 24.15
N LYS A 177 41.55 21.54 24.15
CA LYS A 177 42.31 20.43 23.56
C LYS A 177 41.98 19.08 24.20
N ASP A 178 41.92 19.03 25.53
CA ASP A 178 41.66 17.78 26.27
C ASP A 178 40.27 17.22 25.96
N ASP A 179 39.27 18.11 25.84
CA ASP A 179 37.90 17.74 25.50
C ASP A 179 37.80 17.27 24.04
N ILE A 180 38.49 17.94 23.12
CA ILE A 180 38.61 17.54 21.72
C ILE A 180 39.22 16.14 21.60
N ASP A 181 40.34 15.89 22.29
CA ASP A 181 41.00 14.59 22.27
C ASP A 181 40.13 13.50 22.93
N CYS A 182 39.35 13.82 23.96
CA CYS A 182 38.36 12.90 24.54
C CYS A 182 37.27 12.51 23.53
N VAL A 183 36.64 13.50 22.87
CA VAL A 183 35.61 13.24 21.85
C VAL A 183 36.19 12.44 20.68
N ALA A 184 37.39 12.79 20.22
CA ALA A 184 38.07 12.09 19.14
C ALA A 184 38.30 10.60 19.48
N LYS A 185 38.76 10.30 20.71
CA LYS A 185 38.92 8.91 21.19
C LYS A 185 37.57 8.18 21.28
N MET A 186 36.51 8.84 21.75
CA MET A 186 35.17 8.25 21.83
C MET A 186 34.66 7.83 20.45
N ILE A 187 34.87 8.67 19.43
CA ILE A 187 34.50 8.36 18.04
C ILE A 187 35.36 7.21 17.50
N LEU A 188 36.68 7.26 17.70
CA LEU A 188 37.59 6.21 17.21
C LEU A 188 37.30 4.83 17.82
N GLN A 189 36.87 4.80 19.09
CA GLN A 189 36.46 3.56 19.78
C GLN A 189 35.26 2.86 19.13
N LEU A 190 34.48 3.56 18.29
CA LEU A 190 33.40 2.91 17.52
C LEU A 190 33.95 1.92 16.50
N TYR A 191 35.09 2.23 15.87
CA TYR A 191 35.67 1.41 14.82
C TYR A 191 36.47 0.21 15.33
N SER A 192 36.81 0.17 16.63
CA SER A 192 37.50 -0.96 17.27
C SER A 192 36.56 -2.06 17.76
N ASN A 193 35.25 -1.79 17.84
CA ASN A 193 34.29 -2.71 18.45
C ASN A 193 33.55 -3.54 17.41
N THR A 194 33.50 -4.86 17.61
CA THR A 194 32.62 -5.74 16.84
C THR A 194 31.24 -5.79 17.48
N PHE A 195 30.21 -5.41 16.72
CA PHE A 195 28.81 -5.46 17.15
C PHE A 195 28.23 -6.85 16.86
N GLY A 196 27.70 -7.55 17.86
CA GLY A 196 27.33 -8.95 17.66
C GLY A 196 26.30 -9.57 18.61
N ARG A 197 25.39 -8.81 19.22
CA ARG A 197 24.31 -9.41 20.04
C ARG A 197 22.96 -8.75 19.80
N VAL A 198 21.94 -9.59 19.64
CA VAL A 198 20.52 -9.25 19.69
C VAL A 198 20.20 -8.67 21.07
N ILE A 199 19.32 -7.67 21.13
CA ILE A 199 19.09 -6.88 22.35
C ILE A 199 17.64 -7.06 22.83
N PRO A 200 17.41 -7.11 24.16
CA PRO A 200 16.07 -7.05 24.72
C PRO A 200 15.44 -5.69 24.42
N VAL A 201 14.27 -5.69 23.79
CA VAL A 201 13.58 -4.47 23.32
C VAL A 201 12.54 -4.00 24.32
N ASP A 202 11.93 -4.94 25.05
CA ASP A 202 10.86 -4.67 26.03
C ASP A 202 11.26 -5.09 27.45
N ASN A 203 10.55 -4.56 28.45
CA ASN A 203 10.76 -4.90 29.86
C ASN A 203 10.63 -6.40 30.17
N ARG A 204 9.82 -7.13 29.40
CA ARG A 204 9.68 -8.60 29.54
C ARG A 204 10.95 -9.32 29.07
N GLU A 205 11.45 -8.94 27.90
CA GLU A 205 12.68 -9.49 27.33
C GLU A 205 13.90 -9.10 28.16
N LEU A 206 13.90 -7.90 28.74
CA LEU A 206 14.96 -7.44 29.62
C LEU A 206 15.08 -8.35 30.86
N LYS A 207 13.96 -8.80 31.42
CA LYS A 207 13.97 -9.82 32.50
C LYS A 207 14.54 -11.14 32.01
N MET A 208 14.09 -11.63 30.86
CA MET A 208 14.62 -12.86 30.24
C MET A 208 16.12 -12.78 29.94
N TYR A 209 16.62 -11.59 29.63
CA TYR A 209 18.04 -11.34 29.40
C TYR A 209 18.83 -11.54 30.68
N PHE A 210 18.39 -10.97 31.80
CA PHE A 210 19.02 -11.19 33.11
C PHE A 210 18.90 -12.63 33.59
N GLU A 211 17.85 -13.35 33.19
CA GLU A 211 17.64 -14.77 33.49
C GLU A 211 18.40 -15.72 32.54
N GLY A 212 19.06 -15.19 31.49
CA GLY A 212 19.80 -15.99 30.50
C GLY A 212 18.92 -16.78 29.52
N SER A 213 17.61 -16.56 29.51
CA SER A 213 16.63 -17.26 28.65
C SER A 213 16.33 -16.51 27.33
N PHE A 214 16.83 -15.28 27.18
CA PHE A 214 16.53 -14.38 26.07
C PHE A 214 16.87 -14.93 24.67
N GLU A 215 18.09 -15.46 24.47
CA GLU A 215 18.49 -15.96 23.14
C GLU A 215 17.63 -17.16 22.69
N ASN A 216 17.24 -18.01 23.63
CA ASN A 216 16.33 -19.13 23.38
C ASN A 216 14.93 -18.64 23.01
N HIS A 217 14.43 -17.61 23.69
CA HIS A 217 13.14 -16.99 23.37
C HIS A 217 13.12 -16.44 21.94
N VAL A 218 14.10 -15.61 21.55
CA VAL A 218 14.20 -15.04 20.21
C VAL A 218 14.30 -16.12 19.13
N ASN A 219 15.11 -17.15 19.35
CA ASN A 219 15.26 -18.25 18.39
C ASN A 219 13.97 -19.08 18.25
N ASN A 220 13.24 -19.29 19.35
CA ASN A 220 11.96 -20.00 19.32
C ASN A 220 10.87 -19.19 18.62
N GLU A 221 10.79 -17.89 18.88
CA GLU A 221 9.89 -16.98 18.16
C GLU A 221 10.17 -16.96 16.66
N LYS A 222 11.45 -16.83 16.28
CA LYS A 222 11.87 -16.88 14.88
C LYS A 222 11.36 -18.14 14.19
N LYS A 223 11.53 -19.31 14.82
CA LYS A 223 11.03 -20.59 14.29
C LYS A 223 9.51 -20.60 14.15
N LYS A 224 8.78 -20.08 15.13
CA LYS A 224 7.31 -19.99 15.09
C LYS A 224 6.82 -19.09 13.95
N LEU A 225 7.40 -17.89 13.80
CA LEU A 225 7.02 -16.94 12.76
C LEU A 225 7.33 -17.47 11.36
N ILE A 226 8.49 -18.10 11.16
CA ILE A 226 8.83 -18.74 9.87
C ILE A 226 7.85 -19.88 9.56
N LYS A 227 7.43 -20.67 10.57
CA LYS A 227 6.44 -21.73 10.38
C LYS A 227 5.08 -21.17 9.97
N GLN A 228 4.61 -20.12 10.65
CA GLN A 228 3.33 -19.46 10.32
C GLN A 228 3.34 -18.87 8.90
N GLU A 229 4.45 -18.27 8.47
CA GLU A 229 4.57 -17.74 7.11
C GLU A 229 4.57 -18.85 6.06
N LYS A 230 5.23 -19.98 6.33
CA LYS A 230 5.14 -21.16 5.47
C LYS A 230 3.71 -21.69 5.39
N GLU A 231 3.02 -21.84 6.52
CA GLU A 231 1.61 -22.29 6.56
C GLU A 231 0.67 -21.32 5.83
N LYS A 232 0.89 -20.00 5.94
CA LYS A 232 0.13 -18.99 5.17
C LYS A 232 0.42 -19.07 3.68
N ALA A 233 1.69 -19.22 3.28
CA ALA A 233 2.07 -19.38 1.89
C ALA A 233 1.48 -20.67 1.29
N GLU A 234 1.51 -21.77 2.04
CA GLU A 234 0.89 -23.04 1.66
C GLU A 234 -0.64 -22.93 1.54
N ARG A 235 -1.32 -22.20 2.43
CA ARG A 235 -2.78 -21.93 2.29
C ARG A 235 -3.09 -21.08 1.07
N LEU A 236 -2.27 -20.06 0.78
CA LEU A 236 -2.41 -19.23 -0.41
C LEU A 236 -2.16 -20.04 -1.69
N GLU A 237 -1.17 -20.94 -1.69
CA GLU A 237 -0.93 -21.88 -2.78
C GLU A 237 -2.07 -22.89 -2.93
N TYR A 238 -2.60 -23.43 -1.83
CA TYR A 238 -3.73 -24.37 -1.85
C TYR A 238 -4.99 -23.71 -2.41
N HIS A 239 -5.33 -22.48 -1.98
CA HIS A 239 -6.43 -21.73 -2.58
C HIS A 239 -6.18 -21.33 -4.04
N SER A 240 -4.93 -21.17 -4.46
CA SER A 240 -4.61 -20.97 -5.88
C SER A 240 -4.81 -22.28 -6.66
N ARG A 241 -4.38 -23.43 -6.12
CA ARG A 241 -4.55 -24.76 -6.72
C ARG A 241 -5.99 -25.27 -6.72
N GLU A 242 -6.81 -24.96 -5.72
CA GLU A 242 -8.25 -25.26 -5.71
C GLU A 242 -9.00 -24.42 -6.74
N ASN A 243 -8.60 -23.17 -6.95
CA ASN A 243 -9.14 -22.35 -8.02
C ASN A 243 -8.72 -22.90 -9.39
N ASP A 244 -7.48 -23.35 -9.56
CA ASP A 244 -7.02 -23.99 -10.80
C ASP A 244 -7.67 -25.37 -11.03
N SER A 245 -7.85 -26.21 -9.99
CA SER A 245 -8.47 -27.54 -10.11
C SER A 245 -9.98 -27.49 -10.29
N ASN A 246 -10.67 -26.50 -9.72
CA ASN A 246 -12.09 -26.26 -10.02
C ASN A 246 -12.29 -25.69 -11.43
N THR A 247 -11.23 -25.12 -12.05
CA THR A 247 -11.26 -24.72 -13.45
C THR A 247 -11.06 -25.94 -14.37
N ASP A 248 -10.19 -26.89 -14.00
CA ASP A 248 -9.94 -28.11 -14.78
C ASP A 248 -11.01 -29.21 -14.60
N GLN A 249 -11.67 -29.32 -13.44
CA GLN A 249 -12.75 -30.30 -13.22
C GLN A 249 -14.07 -29.90 -13.92
N ASN A 250 -14.34 -28.60 -14.09
CA ASN A 250 -15.47 -28.14 -14.90
C ASN A 250 -15.22 -28.23 -16.42
N LEU A 251 -14.01 -28.61 -16.84
CA LEU A 251 -13.64 -28.85 -18.23
C LEU A 251 -13.61 -30.34 -18.61
N TYR A 252 -13.84 -31.26 -17.66
CA TYR A 252 -13.72 -32.71 -17.88
C TYR A 252 -14.99 -33.55 -17.65
N ASP A 253 -16.10 -32.94 -17.24
CA ASP A 253 -17.39 -33.66 -17.10
C ASP A 253 -18.35 -33.47 -18.29
N ASP A 254 -18.09 -32.51 -19.19
CA ASP A 254 -18.97 -32.24 -20.35
C ASP A 254 -18.61 -33.02 -21.63
N SER A 255 -17.59 -33.89 -21.61
CA SER A 255 -17.11 -34.60 -22.80
C SER A 255 -17.39 -36.11 -22.82
N LYS A 256 -18.28 -36.64 -21.96
CA LYS A 256 -18.60 -38.09 -21.91
C LYS A 256 -19.97 -38.50 -22.45
N THR A 257 -20.66 -37.61 -23.14
CA THR A 257 -21.94 -37.91 -23.82
C THR A 257 -21.93 -37.47 -25.28
N ASN A 258 -20.89 -37.81 -26.04
CA ASN A 258 -20.98 -38.01 -27.49
C ASN A 258 -19.62 -38.47 -28.02
N LEU A 259 -19.49 -39.77 -28.30
CA LEU A 259 -18.60 -40.40 -29.29
C LEU A 259 -18.62 -41.93 -29.06
N LYS A 260 -19.83 -42.50 -29.10
CA LYS A 260 -20.05 -43.88 -29.52
C LYS A 260 -20.74 -43.80 -30.88
N GLU A 261 -19.95 -43.72 -31.93
CA GLU A 261 -20.27 -44.07 -33.32
C GLU A 261 -19.28 -43.33 -34.23
N GLU A 262 -18.08 -43.90 -34.33
CA GLU A 262 -17.37 -44.02 -35.60
C GLU A 262 -16.21 -45.00 -35.36
N THR A 263 -16.38 -46.19 -35.91
CA THR A 263 -15.53 -47.35 -35.69
C THR A 263 -14.35 -47.36 -36.67
N LYS A 264 -13.20 -47.76 -36.13
CA LYS A 264 -12.18 -48.64 -36.74
C LYS A 264 -11.77 -48.31 -38.19
N ILE A 265 -10.54 -47.78 -38.34
CA ILE A 265 -9.51 -48.35 -39.23
C ILE A 265 -8.13 -47.79 -38.81
N THR A 266 -7.13 -48.67 -38.88
CA THR A 266 -5.67 -48.46 -38.74
C THR A 266 -5.09 -48.23 -37.33
N LYS A 267 -4.67 -49.36 -36.74
CA LYS A 267 -3.52 -49.46 -35.83
C LYS A 267 -2.25 -49.15 -36.62
N GLU A 268 -1.54 -48.09 -36.25
CA GLU A 268 -0.07 -47.95 -36.28
C GLU A 268 0.28 -46.47 -35.99
N GLY A 269 1.30 -46.23 -35.16
CA GLY A 269 1.91 -44.89 -35.05
C GLY A 269 1.65 -44.06 -33.79
N GLN A 270 1.30 -44.65 -32.65
CA GLN A 270 1.47 -43.96 -31.35
C GLN A 270 2.92 -44.13 -30.85
N SER A 271 3.87 -43.47 -31.51
CA SER A 271 5.28 -43.47 -31.08
C SER A 271 6.11 -42.24 -31.55
N ALA A 272 5.46 -41.17 -32.01
CA ALA A 272 6.14 -40.00 -32.58
C ALA A 272 5.88 -38.62 -31.90
N TRP A 273 4.85 -38.45 -31.05
CA TRP A 273 4.57 -37.13 -30.44
C TRP A 273 5.04 -36.98 -28.97
N LYS A 274 5.22 -38.10 -28.25
CA LYS A 274 5.82 -38.13 -26.90
C LYS A 274 7.35 -38.00 -26.87
N ARG A 275 8.01 -37.79 -28.02
CA ARG A 275 9.47 -37.57 -28.13
C ARG A 275 9.87 -36.13 -28.43
N LYS A 276 8.94 -35.18 -28.53
CA LYS A 276 9.24 -33.78 -28.92
C LYS A 276 9.25 -32.77 -27.76
N ASN A 277 8.48 -32.96 -26.69
CA ASN A 277 8.45 -32.00 -25.56
C ASN A 277 9.44 -32.27 -24.42
N GLU A 278 10.19 -33.38 -24.47
CA GLU A 278 11.23 -33.69 -23.48
C GLU A 278 12.65 -33.36 -23.95
N ARG A 279 12.78 -32.73 -25.13
CA ARG A 279 14.06 -32.44 -25.79
C ARG A 279 14.41 -30.94 -25.90
N GLN A 280 13.64 -30.05 -25.27
CA GLN A 280 13.93 -28.60 -25.28
C GLN A 280 14.35 -28.00 -23.93
N ASN A 281 14.39 -28.77 -22.82
CA ASN A 281 14.84 -28.25 -21.51
C ASN A 281 16.15 -28.87 -20.99
N ARG A 282 16.94 -29.49 -21.87
CA ARG A 282 18.30 -29.96 -21.58
C ARG A 282 19.20 -29.69 -22.78
N THR A 283 19.64 -28.44 -22.95
CA THR A 283 20.91 -28.02 -23.60
C THR A 283 20.88 -26.50 -23.85
N SER A 284 21.35 -25.73 -22.87
CA SER A 284 22.06 -24.45 -23.06
C SER A 284 22.55 -23.94 -21.71
N GLU A 285 23.29 -24.81 -21.02
CA GLU A 285 24.10 -24.47 -19.86
C GLU A 285 25.55 -24.81 -20.23
N THR A 286 26.21 -23.93 -20.99
CA THR A 286 27.68 -23.79 -20.98
C THR A 286 28.15 -22.50 -21.66
N GLN A 287 28.85 -21.68 -20.87
CA GLN A 287 29.85 -20.65 -21.23
C GLN A 287 29.41 -19.35 -21.95
N ARG A 288 29.27 -18.27 -21.15
CA ARG A 288 30.30 -17.21 -21.00
C ARG A 288 29.79 -16.17 -20.01
N VAL A 289 30.27 -16.24 -18.76
CA VAL A 289 30.26 -15.11 -17.82
C VAL A 289 31.71 -14.83 -17.50
N ASP A 290 32.17 -13.65 -17.93
CA ASP A 290 33.51 -13.16 -17.68
C ASP A 290 33.76 -13.00 -16.18
N ARG A 291 34.92 -13.52 -15.78
CA ARG A 291 35.48 -13.44 -14.44
C ARG A 291 36.00 -12.03 -14.21
N GLY A 292 35.52 -11.36 -13.17
CA GLY A 292 36.11 -10.11 -12.72
C GLY A 292 35.39 -9.49 -11.53
N PHE A 293 35.53 -10.08 -10.34
CA PHE A 293 35.76 -9.38 -9.06
C PHE A 293 35.70 -10.40 -7.92
N ASP A 294 36.79 -11.14 -7.73
CA ASP A 294 37.03 -11.87 -6.49
C ASP A 294 38.53 -11.79 -6.17
N ARG A 295 38.93 -10.59 -5.75
CA ARG A 295 40.21 -10.28 -5.12
C ARG A 295 39.93 -9.10 -4.19
N ASP A 296 39.45 -9.38 -2.97
CA ASP A 296 39.70 -8.48 -1.82
C ASP A 296 39.46 -9.10 -0.43
N THR A 297 39.20 -10.41 -0.33
CA THR A 297 39.08 -11.12 0.98
C THR A 297 40.37 -11.79 1.46
N LYS A 298 41.53 -11.46 0.87
CA LYS A 298 42.86 -11.90 1.35
C LYS A 298 43.92 -10.79 1.51
N ARG A 299 43.53 -9.51 1.37
CA ARG A 299 44.42 -8.36 1.63
C ARG A 299 44.21 -7.69 2.99
N THR A 300 43.09 -7.94 3.67
CA THR A 300 42.79 -7.39 5.00
C THR A 300 43.53 -8.09 6.16
N ALA A 301 44.00 -9.33 5.97
CA ALA A 301 44.81 -10.03 6.97
C ALA A 301 46.30 -9.62 6.98
N GLY A 302 46.78 -8.95 5.92
CA GLY A 302 48.18 -8.51 5.79
C GLY A 302 48.44 -7.08 6.28
N ILE A 303 47.40 -6.25 6.40
CA ILE A 303 47.52 -4.84 6.84
C ILE A 303 47.42 -4.75 8.38
N MET A 304 46.68 -5.65 9.03
CA MET A 304 46.61 -5.76 10.49
C MET A 304 47.90 -6.23 11.19
N LYS A 305 48.95 -6.62 10.43
CA LYS A 305 50.27 -6.94 11.00
C LYS A 305 51.26 -5.76 10.99
N LYS A 306 50.99 -4.68 10.25
CA LYS A 306 51.86 -3.49 10.22
C LYS A 306 51.39 -2.34 11.12
N GLU A 307 50.13 -2.32 11.54
CA GLU A 307 49.63 -1.31 12.50
C GLU A 307 49.85 -1.68 13.97
N LYS A 308 50.21 -2.94 14.28
CA LYS A 308 50.59 -3.38 15.64
C LYS A 308 52.04 -3.08 16.03
N GLU A 309 52.82 -2.46 15.15
CA GLU A 309 54.23 -2.13 15.39
C GLU A 309 54.45 -0.65 15.76
N VAL A 310 53.39 0.18 15.73
CA VAL A 310 53.46 1.62 16.07
C VAL A 310 52.80 1.94 17.43
N GLU A 311 52.09 0.99 18.06
CA GLU A 311 51.46 1.19 19.38
C GLU A 311 52.37 0.88 20.58
N ARG A 312 53.67 0.68 20.37
CA ARG A 312 54.65 0.55 21.47
C ARG A 312 55.51 1.78 21.59
N GLU A 313 54.90 2.91 21.93
CA GLU A 313 55.56 4.04 22.60
C GLU A 313 54.49 5.07 22.95
N ILE A 314 54.11 5.13 24.23
CA ILE A 314 53.67 6.30 25.02
C ILE A 314 53.05 5.71 26.29
N ASN A 315 53.88 5.66 27.33
CA ASN A 315 53.53 5.28 28.69
C ASN A 315 53.66 6.55 29.56
N ILE A 316 52.56 7.15 30.02
CA ILE A 316 52.57 8.14 31.12
C ILE A 316 51.29 7.96 31.98
N PRO A 317 51.39 7.84 33.31
CA PRO A 317 50.28 7.52 34.21
C PRO A 317 49.56 8.77 34.76
N GLY A 318 48.25 8.61 35.02
CA GLY A 318 47.55 9.17 36.19
C GLY A 318 47.17 10.66 36.24
N ILE A 319 45.91 10.88 36.66
CA ILE A 319 45.32 12.02 37.41
C ILE A 319 44.10 12.63 36.68
N LEU A 320 42.91 12.28 37.18
CA LEU A 320 41.67 13.06 37.01
C LEU A 320 41.47 13.91 38.28
N PRO A 321 41.26 15.24 38.20
CA PRO A 321 40.75 16.01 39.32
C PRO A 321 39.24 15.79 39.47
N ARG A 322 38.85 15.44 40.69
CA ARG A 322 37.46 15.48 41.18
C ARG A 322 37.02 16.94 41.25
N ASN A 323 35.97 17.33 40.51
CA ASN A 323 34.96 18.29 40.99
C ASN A 323 33.85 18.51 39.96
N THR A 324 32.73 17.82 40.11
CA THR A 324 31.38 18.38 39.91
C THR A 324 30.40 17.58 40.76
N ARG A 325 29.54 18.29 41.49
CA ARG A 325 28.63 17.80 42.55
C ARG A 325 27.54 16.80 42.08
N ILE A 326 27.60 16.31 40.85
CA ILE A 326 26.65 15.34 40.27
C ILE A 326 27.05 13.89 40.61
N VAL A 327 28.31 13.63 40.97
CA VAL A 327 28.83 12.26 41.20
C VAL A 327 28.45 11.66 42.58
N ARG A 328 27.88 12.44 43.51
CA ARG A 328 27.63 11.94 44.89
C ARG A 328 26.35 11.11 45.08
N ARG A 329 25.46 10.99 44.08
CA ARG A 329 24.28 10.11 44.19
C ARG A 329 24.47 8.69 43.63
N VAL A 330 25.55 8.44 42.89
CA VAL A 330 25.80 7.13 42.25
C VAL A 330 26.68 6.20 43.12
N SER A 331 27.20 6.68 44.26
CA SER A 331 28.12 5.91 45.11
C SER A 331 27.47 5.04 46.21
N ASN A 332 26.14 4.98 46.32
CA ASN A 332 25.47 4.21 47.40
C ASN A 332 24.91 2.84 46.98
N TYR A 333 25.37 2.25 45.88
CA TYR A 333 25.09 0.84 45.57
C TYR A 333 26.41 0.07 45.39
N GLN A 334 27.02 -0.28 46.52
CA GLN A 334 28.07 -1.30 46.57
C GLN A 334 27.43 -2.69 46.75
N SER A 335 27.22 -3.38 45.64
CA SER A 335 27.28 -4.85 45.59
C SER A 335 27.90 -5.28 44.25
N LEU A 336 29.13 -5.75 44.34
CA LEU A 336 30.09 -5.95 43.26
C LEU A 336 29.89 -7.34 42.61
N LYS A 337 29.20 -7.37 41.45
CA LYS A 337 29.38 -8.34 40.35
C LYS A 337 28.51 -8.05 39.11
N GLY A 338 27.44 -7.26 39.24
CA GLY A 338 26.51 -6.92 38.14
C GLY A 338 26.76 -5.58 37.40
N ILE A 339 27.80 -4.84 37.77
CA ILE A 339 28.05 -3.47 37.26
C ILE A 339 28.79 -3.48 35.91
N GLU A 340 29.58 -4.52 35.62
CA GLU A 340 30.28 -4.66 34.33
C GLU A 340 29.33 -5.05 33.19
N ASP A 341 28.40 -5.98 33.44
CA ASP A 341 27.38 -6.39 32.47
C ASP A 341 26.36 -5.29 32.19
N THR A 342 25.97 -4.49 33.19
CA THR A 342 25.03 -3.37 33.00
C THR A 342 25.67 -2.18 32.27
N ARG A 343 26.98 -1.93 32.43
CA ARG A 343 27.73 -0.94 31.61
C ARG A 343 27.94 -1.40 30.18
N GLY A 344 28.20 -2.70 29.97
CA GLY A 344 28.25 -3.32 28.65
C GLY A 344 26.90 -3.25 27.93
N LEU A 345 25.81 -3.55 28.66
CA LEU A 345 24.44 -3.41 28.16
C LEU A 345 24.11 -1.95 27.84
N LEU A 346 24.42 -1.00 28.73
CA LEU A 346 24.19 0.44 28.49
C LEU A 346 24.88 0.89 27.21
N ASN A 347 26.18 0.59 27.07
CA ASN A 347 26.95 1.01 25.90
C ASN A 347 26.49 0.31 24.61
N HIS A 348 25.98 -0.93 24.69
CA HIS A 348 25.51 -1.69 23.54
C HIS A 348 24.07 -1.29 23.14
N ILE A 349 23.20 -1.06 24.12
CA ILE A 349 21.83 -0.56 23.96
C ILE A 349 21.83 0.88 23.47
N GLU A 350 22.66 1.77 24.04
CA GLU A 350 22.82 3.14 23.57
C GLU A 350 23.32 3.15 22.12
N LYS A 351 24.38 2.39 21.79
CA LYS A 351 24.92 2.32 20.42
C LYS A 351 23.95 1.72 19.40
N MET A 352 23.14 0.75 19.77
CA MET A 352 22.21 0.08 18.86
C MET A 352 20.84 0.73 18.74
N SER A 353 20.35 1.43 19.76
CA SER A 353 19.17 2.30 19.65
C SER A 353 19.44 3.47 18.71
N ILE A 354 20.67 4.01 18.73
CA ILE A 354 21.18 4.97 17.73
C ILE A 354 21.24 4.28 16.35
N LEU A 355 21.76 3.05 16.27
CA LEU A 355 21.79 2.28 15.02
C LEU A 355 20.37 2.00 14.47
N LEU A 356 19.38 1.77 15.33
CA LEU A 356 17.96 1.58 15.01
C LEU A 356 17.33 2.86 14.47
N ILE A 357 17.60 4.01 15.10
CA ILE A 357 17.15 5.33 14.67
C ILE A 357 17.83 5.77 13.36
N GLN A 358 19.09 5.38 13.13
CA GLN A 358 19.79 5.64 11.87
C GLN A 358 19.35 4.71 10.74
N ARG A 359 19.17 3.40 10.99
CA ARG A 359 18.68 2.44 9.98
C ARG A 359 17.23 2.70 9.55
N THR A 360 16.39 3.25 10.43
CA THR A 360 15.02 3.67 10.08
C THR A 360 14.97 4.87 9.11
N MET A 361 15.91 5.82 9.21
CA MET A 361 15.87 7.09 8.46
C MET A 361 16.91 7.20 7.31
N MET A 362 18.05 6.51 7.37
CA MET A 362 19.16 6.56 6.39
C MET A 362 19.05 5.50 5.28
N ARG A 363 17.82 5.11 4.90
CA ARG A 363 17.64 4.36 3.66
C ARG A 363 17.74 5.34 2.49
N LYS A 364 18.60 5.02 1.50
CA LYS A 364 18.47 5.57 0.15
C LYS A 364 16.99 5.41 -0.22
N GLY A 365 16.32 6.52 -0.52
CA GLY A 365 14.87 6.61 -0.67
C GLY A 365 14.32 5.32 -1.25
N THR A 366 13.58 4.58 -0.44
CA THR A 366 12.82 3.44 -0.94
C THR A 366 12.07 3.98 -2.14
N LYS A 367 12.31 3.42 -3.32
CA LYS A 367 11.39 3.61 -4.44
C LYS A 367 10.04 3.20 -3.86
N ILE A 368 9.16 4.17 -3.63
CA ILE A 368 7.80 3.92 -3.19
C ILE A 368 7.16 3.18 -4.36
N GLN A 369 7.26 1.86 -4.34
CA GLN A 369 6.48 1.02 -5.22
C GLN A 369 5.09 1.06 -4.64
N LEU A 370 4.28 1.95 -5.20
CA LEU A 370 2.90 2.05 -4.82
C LEU A 370 2.21 0.73 -5.23
N THR A 371 1.88 -0.09 -4.25
CA THR A 371 1.05 -1.28 -4.45
C THR A 371 -0.40 -0.82 -4.56
N ASN A 372 -1.13 -1.32 -5.56
CA ASN A 372 -2.57 -1.09 -5.76
C ASN A 372 -3.06 0.34 -6.11
N VAL A 373 -2.33 1.09 -6.94
CA VAL A 373 -2.79 2.41 -7.43
C VAL A 373 -3.62 2.28 -8.71
N SER A 374 -4.71 3.05 -8.80
CA SER A 374 -5.36 3.31 -10.08
C SER A 374 -4.81 4.59 -10.69
N ILE A 375 -4.40 4.51 -11.95
CA ILE A 375 -3.83 5.66 -12.67
C ILE A 375 -4.92 6.23 -13.58
N VAL A 376 -5.21 7.52 -13.44
CA VAL A 376 -6.04 8.27 -14.38
C VAL A 376 -5.14 9.11 -15.26
N ARG A 377 -5.26 8.96 -16.59
CA ARG A 377 -4.39 9.59 -17.58
C ARG A 377 -5.17 10.57 -18.44
N LEU A 378 -4.62 11.77 -18.65
CA LEU A 378 -5.12 12.75 -19.61
C LEU A 378 -3.99 13.24 -20.52
N LYS A 379 -4.21 13.25 -21.84
CA LYS A 379 -3.27 13.82 -22.81
C LYS A 379 -3.78 15.20 -23.25
N LYS A 380 -3.03 16.26 -22.91
CA LYS A 380 -3.40 17.66 -23.21
C LYS A 380 -2.12 18.44 -23.51
N GLY A 381 -2.15 19.35 -24.49
CA GLY A 381 -0.98 20.17 -24.85
C GLY A 381 0.24 19.37 -25.33
N GLY A 382 0.02 18.20 -25.95
CA GLY A 382 1.10 17.31 -26.41
C GLY A 382 1.81 16.52 -25.30
N LYS A 383 1.51 16.79 -24.02
CA LYS A 383 2.05 16.06 -22.87
C LYS A 383 1.00 15.14 -22.24
N ARG A 384 1.48 14.15 -21.49
CA ARG A 384 0.65 13.22 -20.71
C ARG A 384 0.71 13.64 -19.26
N PHE A 385 -0.45 13.71 -18.62
CA PHE A 385 -0.61 13.97 -17.20
C PHE A 385 -1.32 12.78 -16.57
N GLU A 386 -0.83 12.35 -15.42
CA GLU A 386 -1.26 11.18 -14.69
C GLU A 386 -1.45 11.54 -13.22
N ILE A 387 -2.51 11.00 -12.60
CA ILE A 387 -2.78 11.14 -11.17
C ILE A 387 -2.92 9.76 -10.54
N ALA A 388 -2.52 9.67 -9.26
CA ALA A 388 -2.58 8.45 -8.47
C ALA A 388 -3.83 8.46 -7.59
N CYS A 389 -4.76 7.56 -7.85
CA CYS A 389 -6.05 7.49 -7.16
C CYS A 389 -6.30 6.11 -6.54
N TYR A 390 -7.18 6.07 -5.55
CA TYR A 390 -7.73 4.81 -5.03
C TYR A 390 -8.68 4.19 -6.07
N LYS A 391 -8.59 2.87 -6.27
CA LYS A 391 -9.28 2.14 -7.35
C LYS A 391 -10.81 2.32 -7.39
N ASN A 392 -11.47 2.28 -6.22
CA ASN A 392 -12.94 2.32 -6.16
C ASN A 392 -13.48 3.77 -6.20
N LYS A 393 -12.71 4.71 -5.67
CA LYS A 393 -13.13 6.11 -5.48
C LYS A 393 -13.24 6.90 -6.78
N VAL A 394 -12.48 6.56 -7.83
CA VAL A 394 -12.54 7.26 -9.13
C VAL A 394 -13.92 7.17 -9.78
N SER A 395 -14.55 5.99 -9.71
CA SER A 395 -15.88 5.79 -10.30
C SER A 395 -16.97 6.46 -9.45
N GLU A 396 -16.86 6.38 -8.12
CA GLU A 396 -17.77 7.04 -7.18
C GLU A 396 -17.77 8.57 -7.33
N TRP A 397 -16.59 9.17 -7.51
CA TRP A 397 -16.44 10.59 -7.76
C TRP A 397 -17.09 11.02 -9.09
N ARG A 398 -16.95 10.22 -10.15
CA ARG A 398 -17.61 10.47 -11.45
C ARG A 398 -19.13 10.38 -11.35
N ASN A 399 -19.63 9.52 -10.49
CA ASN A 399 -21.06 9.38 -10.21
C ASN A 399 -21.59 10.46 -9.25
N GLY A 400 -20.70 11.29 -8.68
CA GLY A 400 -21.06 12.37 -7.74
C GLY A 400 -21.43 11.88 -6.33
N ILE A 401 -21.05 10.65 -5.98
CA ILE A 401 -21.27 10.08 -4.64
C ILE A 401 -20.28 10.71 -3.66
N GLU A 402 -19.01 10.75 -4.05
CA GLU A 402 -17.93 11.38 -3.28
C GLU A 402 -17.66 12.79 -3.82
N LYS A 403 -17.66 13.78 -2.92
CA LYS A 403 -17.43 15.20 -3.27
C LYS A 403 -16.01 15.66 -2.96
N ASP A 404 -15.34 15.00 -2.02
CA ASP A 404 -14.02 15.41 -1.55
C ASP A 404 -12.92 14.81 -2.41
N ILE A 405 -12.10 15.67 -3.00
CA ILE A 405 -11.01 15.28 -3.91
C ILE A 405 -9.90 14.55 -3.15
N ASP A 406 -9.66 14.94 -1.90
CA ASP A 406 -8.59 14.40 -1.06
C ASP A 406 -8.78 12.91 -0.72
N GLU A 407 -10.02 12.42 -0.65
CA GLU A 407 -10.30 11.00 -0.43
C GLU A 407 -10.11 10.15 -1.69
N VAL A 408 -10.22 10.76 -2.87
CA VAL A 408 -10.06 10.07 -4.15
C VAL A 408 -8.58 9.89 -4.50
N LEU A 409 -7.77 10.88 -4.13
CA LEU A 409 -6.34 10.90 -4.42
C LEU A 409 -5.54 10.15 -3.35
N GLN A 410 -4.53 9.40 -3.79
CA GLN A 410 -3.54 8.85 -2.88
C GLN A 410 -2.40 9.85 -2.61
N ILE A 411 -2.11 10.69 -3.59
CA ILE A 411 -1.11 11.77 -3.52
C ILE A 411 -1.69 12.98 -4.25
N ASP A 412 -1.69 14.14 -3.58
CA ASP A 412 -2.13 15.41 -4.13
C ASP A 412 -1.04 16.06 -5.00
N GLN A 413 -0.61 15.35 -6.05
CA GLN A 413 0.34 15.85 -7.04
C GLN A 413 0.04 15.29 -8.44
N ILE A 414 0.31 16.11 -9.46
CA ILE A 414 0.15 15.74 -10.87
C ILE A 414 1.48 15.24 -11.41
N PHE A 415 1.48 14.04 -11.98
CA PHE A 415 2.65 13.40 -12.55
C PHE A 415 2.63 13.45 -14.07
N ILE A 416 3.80 13.41 -14.71
CA ILE A 416 3.94 13.03 -16.12
C ILE A 416 3.89 11.50 -16.24
N ASN A 417 4.46 10.82 -15.24
CA ASN A 417 4.46 9.37 -15.14
C ASN A 417 4.43 8.94 -13.67
N VAL A 418 3.35 8.29 -13.24
CA VAL A 418 3.17 7.83 -11.85
C VAL A 418 4.14 6.69 -11.52
N SER A 419 4.34 5.74 -12.44
CA SER A 419 5.23 4.58 -12.22
C SER A 419 6.70 4.98 -12.05
N LYS A 420 7.12 6.09 -12.68
CA LYS A 420 8.48 6.65 -12.55
C LYS A 420 8.59 7.74 -11.48
N GLY A 421 7.47 8.15 -10.87
CA GLY A 421 7.43 9.24 -9.88
C GLY A 421 7.84 10.60 -10.45
N GLN A 422 7.64 10.84 -11.75
CA GLN A 422 8.05 12.09 -12.40
C GLN A 422 6.93 13.13 -12.28
N VAL A 423 7.12 14.13 -11.42
CA VAL A 423 6.15 15.23 -11.18
C VAL A 423 6.12 16.19 -12.37
N ALA A 424 4.94 16.72 -12.69
CA ALA A 424 4.78 17.73 -13.74
C ALA A 424 5.32 19.10 -13.28
N LYS A 425 6.09 19.77 -14.14
CA LYS A 425 6.58 21.13 -13.87
C LYS A 425 5.45 22.15 -14.02
N ASN A 426 5.48 23.20 -13.21
CA ASN A 426 4.47 24.28 -13.26
C ASN A 426 4.37 24.95 -14.64
N GLU A 427 5.48 25.07 -15.37
CA GLU A 427 5.50 25.58 -16.75
C GLU A 427 4.66 24.73 -17.73
N ASP A 428 4.67 23.41 -17.53
CA ASP A 428 3.94 22.46 -18.39
C ASP A 428 2.46 22.44 -18.08
N LEU A 429 2.12 22.60 -16.80
CA LEU A 429 0.74 22.77 -16.34
C LEU A 429 0.15 24.07 -16.89
N LEU A 430 0.89 25.19 -16.80
CA LEU A 430 0.44 26.49 -17.32
C LEU A 430 0.21 26.44 -18.84
N LYS A 431 1.10 25.81 -19.61
CA LYS A 431 0.94 25.67 -21.07
C LYS A 431 -0.25 24.80 -21.46
N SER A 432 -0.53 23.75 -20.70
CA SER A 432 -1.55 22.74 -21.07
C SER A 432 -2.94 23.06 -20.54
N PHE A 433 -3.02 23.62 -19.33
CA PHE A 433 -4.26 23.88 -18.60
C PHE A 433 -4.59 25.37 -18.45
N LYS A 434 -3.64 26.27 -18.77
CA LYS A 434 -3.77 27.74 -18.60
C LYS A 434 -4.00 28.20 -17.16
N THR A 435 -3.81 27.30 -16.19
CA THR A 435 -4.03 27.51 -14.76
C THR A 435 -2.87 26.89 -13.98
N THR A 436 -2.53 27.46 -12.83
CA THR A 436 -1.50 26.95 -11.90
C THR A 436 -2.07 26.14 -10.73
N ASP A 437 -3.36 26.27 -10.45
CA ASP A 437 -4.03 25.61 -9.33
C ASP A 437 -4.15 24.10 -9.57
N GLN A 438 -3.50 23.32 -8.71
CA GLN A 438 -3.44 21.87 -8.82
C GLN A 438 -4.83 21.22 -8.69
N ASN A 439 -5.66 21.70 -7.76
CA ASN A 439 -6.99 21.14 -7.51
C ASN A 439 -7.92 21.24 -8.73
N VAL A 440 -7.86 22.36 -9.45
CA VAL A 440 -8.66 22.58 -10.68
C VAL A 440 -8.20 21.63 -11.78
N ILE A 441 -6.88 21.46 -11.92
CA ILE A 441 -6.30 20.57 -12.93
C ILE A 441 -6.64 19.11 -12.61
N ILE A 442 -6.54 18.70 -11.34
CA ILE A 442 -6.90 17.36 -10.88
C ILE A 442 -8.37 17.07 -11.18
N ALA A 443 -9.27 18.00 -10.86
CA ALA A 443 -10.69 17.84 -11.17
C ALA A 443 -10.95 17.70 -12.68
N GLU A 444 -10.21 18.41 -13.53
CA GLU A 444 -10.30 18.22 -14.98
C GLU A 444 -9.77 16.85 -15.43
N ILE A 445 -8.66 16.38 -14.87
CA ILE A 445 -8.07 15.06 -15.15
C ILE A 445 -9.03 13.94 -14.69
N LEU A 446 -9.67 14.06 -13.53
CA LEU A 446 -10.64 13.06 -13.05
C LEU A 446 -11.88 12.97 -13.96
N LYS A 447 -12.39 14.12 -14.45
CA LYS A 447 -13.56 14.17 -15.35
C LYS A 447 -13.27 13.66 -16.75
N LYS A 448 -12.19 14.13 -17.37
CA LYS A 448 -11.88 13.88 -18.80
C LYS A 448 -10.86 12.77 -19.03
N GLY A 449 -10.12 12.37 -17.99
CA GLY A 449 -9.06 11.38 -18.11
C GLY A 449 -9.59 9.96 -18.30
N GLU A 450 -8.76 9.10 -18.87
CA GLU A 450 -9.04 7.68 -18.98
C GLU A 450 -8.46 6.97 -17.76
N GLN A 451 -9.30 6.21 -17.05
CA GLN A 451 -8.85 5.36 -15.94
C GLN A 451 -8.26 4.08 -16.52
N GLN A 452 -7.01 3.77 -16.16
CA GLN A 452 -6.41 2.50 -16.51
C GLN A 452 -6.97 1.40 -15.60
N VAL A 453 -7.81 0.54 -16.17
CA VAL A 453 -8.42 -0.60 -15.48
C VAL A 453 -7.50 -1.82 -15.65
N SER A 454 -7.34 -2.62 -14.59
CA SER A 454 -6.58 -3.87 -14.67
C SER A 454 -7.29 -4.89 -15.58
N GLU A 455 -6.54 -5.83 -16.15
CA GLU A 455 -7.09 -6.91 -16.97
C GLU A 455 -8.13 -7.75 -16.21
N LYS A 456 -7.84 -8.07 -14.95
CA LYS A 456 -8.75 -8.82 -14.07
C LYS A 456 -10.03 -8.03 -13.76
N GLU A 457 -9.91 -6.72 -13.53
CA GLU A 457 -11.07 -5.85 -13.25
C GLU A 457 -11.94 -5.66 -14.50
N ARG A 458 -11.33 -5.57 -15.68
CA ARG A 458 -12.02 -5.55 -16.97
C ARG A 458 -12.77 -6.86 -17.20
N ALA A 459 -12.16 -8.01 -16.92
CA ALA A 459 -12.82 -9.31 -17.01
C ALA A 459 -14.02 -9.39 -16.07
N ASN A 460 -13.86 -9.05 -14.79
CA ASN A 460 -14.96 -9.04 -13.81
C ASN A 460 -16.08 -8.09 -14.21
N LYS A 461 -15.76 -6.91 -14.76
CA LYS A 461 -16.78 -5.96 -15.22
C LYS A 461 -17.56 -6.51 -16.41
N LEU A 462 -16.88 -7.16 -17.36
CA LEU A 462 -17.53 -7.80 -18.51
C LEU A 462 -18.40 -8.98 -18.07
N GLU A 463 -17.93 -9.79 -17.13
CA GLU A 463 -18.68 -10.92 -16.57
C GLU A 463 -19.92 -10.45 -15.79
N ASN A 464 -19.80 -9.41 -14.96
CA ASN A 464 -20.94 -8.83 -14.26
C ASN A 464 -21.98 -8.28 -15.25
N MET A 465 -21.55 -7.53 -16.27
CA MET A 465 -22.48 -7.07 -17.32
C MET A 465 -23.11 -8.22 -18.10
N TYR A 466 -22.38 -9.32 -18.34
CA TYR A 466 -22.92 -10.52 -18.98
C TYR A 466 -24.06 -11.13 -18.15
N ARG A 467 -23.83 -11.32 -16.84
CA ARG A 467 -24.84 -11.83 -15.89
C ARG A 467 -26.03 -10.87 -15.74
N ASP A 468 -25.78 -9.56 -15.73
CA ASP A 468 -26.83 -8.54 -15.68
C ASP A 468 -27.73 -8.61 -16.93
N ILE A 469 -27.12 -8.78 -18.12
CA ILE A 469 -27.85 -8.95 -19.38
C ILE A 469 -28.71 -10.22 -19.33
N ALA A 470 -28.13 -11.35 -18.90
CA ALA A 470 -28.86 -12.61 -18.81
C ALA A 470 -30.04 -12.52 -17.83
N THR A 471 -29.83 -11.88 -16.66
CA THR A 471 -30.89 -11.62 -15.67
C THR A 471 -32.02 -10.76 -16.25
N ILE A 472 -31.68 -9.66 -16.93
CA ILE A 472 -32.68 -8.79 -17.58
C ILE A 472 -33.50 -9.55 -18.63
N ILE A 473 -32.87 -10.46 -19.38
CA ILE A 473 -33.56 -11.26 -20.39
C ILE A 473 -34.47 -12.29 -19.72
N ALA A 474 -34.02 -12.93 -18.63
CA ALA A 474 -34.78 -13.92 -17.87
C ALA A 474 -36.06 -13.32 -17.27
N GLU A 475 -35.97 -12.10 -16.73
CA GLU A 475 -37.13 -11.37 -16.21
C GLU A 475 -38.13 -10.97 -17.30
N LYS A 476 -37.64 -10.71 -18.51
CA LYS A 476 -38.44 -10.11 -19.59
C LYS A 476 -38.93 -11.09 -20.65
N CYS A 477 -38.45 -12.33 -20.64
CA CYS A 477 -38.76 -13.30 -21.68
C CYS A 477 -39.34 -14.59 -21.08
N VAL A 478 -40.32 -15.13 -21.77
CA VAL A 478 -41.00 -16.38 -21.44
C VAL A 478 -40.98 -17.31 -22.64
N ASN A 479 -41.18 -18.60 -22.37
CA ASN A 479 -41.43 -19.57 -23.43
C ASN A 479 -42.84 -19.33 -24.02
N PRO A 480 -43.00 -19.15 -25.34
CA PRO A 480 -44.30 -18.95 -25.97
C PRO A 480 -45.32 -20.07 -25.69
N GLN A 481 -44.86 -21.32 -25.57
CA GLN A 481 -45.71 -22.50 -25.43
C GLN A 481 -46.14 -22.74 -23.98
N THR A 482 -45.21 -22.59 -23.03
CA THR A 482 -45.48 -22.90 -21.61
C THR A 482 -45.79 -21.68 -20.78
N LYS A 483 -45.57 -20.47 -21.33
CA LYS A 483 -45.67 -19.16 -20.66
C LYS A 483 -44.86 -19.05 -19.35
N ARG A 484 -43.91 -19.98 -19.13
CA ARG A 484 -43.00 -19.96 -17.98
C ARG A 484 -41.73 -19.16 -18.31
N PRO A 485 -41.16 -18.44 -17.33
CA PRO A 485 -39.89 -17.73 -17.51
C PRO A 485 -38.73 -18.71 -17.62
N TYR A 486 -37.70 -18.33 -18.38
CA TYR A 486 -36.47 -19.09 -18.47
C TYR A 486 -35.57 -18.81 -17.26
N THR A 487 -34.80 -19.82 -16.84
CA THR A 487 -33.74 -19.60 -15.85
C THR A 487 -32.58 -18.85 -16.48
N VAL A 488 -31.86 -18.06 -15.68
CA VAL A 488 -30.68 -17.29 -16.12
C VAL A 488 -29.65 -18.19 -16.82
N THR A 489 -29.43 -19.40 -16.30
CA THR A 489 -28.49 -20.38 -16.85
C THR A 489 -28.82 -20.84 -18.27
N ILE A 490 -30.11 -20.97 -18.61
CA ILE A 490 -30.54 -21.36 -19.97
C ILE A 490 -30.25 -20.22 -20.95
N ILE A 491 -30.45 -18.98 -20.53
CA ILE A 491 -30.15 -17.80 -21.33
C ILE A 491 -28.64 -17.59 -21.49
N GLU A 492 -27.85 -17.82 -20.44
CA GLU A 492 -26.38 -17.78 -20.53
C GLU A 492 -25.85 -18.80 -21.53
N LYS A 493 -26.44 -20.01 -21.58
CA LYS A 493 -26.10 -21.02 -22.57
C LYS A 493 -26.46 -20.57 -23.99
N ALA A 494 -27.65 -20.01 -24.20
CA ALA A 494 -28.06 -19.46 -25.50
C ALA A 494 -27.16 -18.30 -25.96
N MET A 495 -26.74 -17.44 -25.04
CA MET A 495 -25.82 -16.34 -25.31
C MET A 495 -24.41 -16.85 -25.70
N ASN A 496 -23.95 -17.94 -25.07
CA ASN A 496 -22.68 -18.60 -25.40
C ASN A 496 -22.73 -19.26 -26.78
N GLU A 497 -23.83 -19.93 -27.13
CA GLU A 497 -24.05 -20.52 -28.46
C GLU A 497 -24.07 -19.45 -29.58
N LEU A 498 -24.56 -18.26 -29.26
CA LEU A 498 -24.54 -17.10 -30.17
C LEU A 498 -23.19 -16.39 -30.24
N HIS A 499 -22.22 -16.78 -29.42
CA HIS A 499 -20.94 -16.10 -29.27
C HIS A 499 -21.08 -14.58 -29.06
N PHE A 500 -22.06 -14.17 -28.23
CA PHE A 500 -22.33 -12.75 -28.00
C PHE A 500 -21.20 -12.07 -27.23
N SER A 501 -20.63 -11.02 -27.82
CA SER A 501 -19.55 -10.23 -27.21
C SER A 501 -20.10 -8.97 -26.54
N VAL A 502 -19.99 -8.90 -25.20
CA VAL A 502 -20.44 -7.77 -24.38
C VAL A 502 -19.59 -6.52 -24.63
N LYS A 503 -20.25 -5.37 -24.84
CA LYS A 503 -19.58 -4.08 -25.08
C LYS A 503 -19.66 -3.19 -23.84
N ALA A 504 -18.53 -2.82 -23.25
CA ALA A 504 -18.49 -1.97 -22.05
C ALA A 504 -19.00 -0.52 -22.24
N SER A 505 -19.17 -0.06 -23.48
CA SER A 505 -19.62 1.28 -23.80
C SER A 505 -21.15 1.45 -23.76
N GLN A 506 -21.91 0.36 -23.72
CA GLN A 506 -23.37 0.37 -23.78
C GLN A 506 -23.97 -0.18 -22.49
N SER A 507 -25.14 0.33 -22.09
CA SER A 507 -25.85 -0.18 -20.91
C SER A 507 -26.34 -1.61 -21.12
N ALA A 508 -26.41 -2.38 -20.04
CA ALA A 508 -26.92 -3.76 -20.06
C ALA A 508 -28.33 -3.85 -20.66
N LYS A 509 -29.21 -2.88 -20.38
CA LYS A 509 -30.57 -2.82 -20.93
C LYS A 509 -30.61 -2.74 -22.45
N ARG A 510 -29.74 -1.92 -23.06
CA ARG A 510 -29.69 -1.79 -24.52
C ARG A 510 -29.16 -3.08 -25.16
N GLN A 511 -28.10 -3.64 -24.58
CA GLN A 511 -27.52 -4.89 -25.05
C GLN A 511 -28.50 -6.06 -24.91
N ALA A 512 -29.29 -6.13 -23.84
CA ALA A 512 -30.33 -7.15 -23.68
C ALA A 512 -31.37 -7.11 -24.82
N LEU A 513 -31.76 -5.93 -25.31
CA LEU A 513 -32.69 -5.84 -26.44
C LEU A 513 -32.07 -6.37 -27.74
N ASP A 514 -30.78 -6.13 -27.96
CA ASP A 514 -30.05 -6.62 -29.12
C ASP A 514 -29.84 -8.14 -29.05
N VAL A 515 -29.53 -8.67 -27.86
CA VAL A 515 -29.40 -10.11 -27.62
C VAL A 515 -30.74 -10.84 -27.84
N ILE A 516 -31.86 -10.30 -27.35
CA ILE A 516 -33.19 -10.89 -27.58
C ILE A 516 -33.47 -11.03 -29.08
N LYS A 517 -33.17 -9.99 -29.88
CA LYS A 517 -33.35 -10.05 -31.34
C LYS A 517 -32.46 -11.11 -31.99
N GLN A 518 -31.23 -11.27 -31.51
CA GLN A 518 -30.29 -12.27 -32.02
C GLN A 518 -30.72 -13.70 -31.67
N ILE A 519 -31.21 -13.94 -30.44
CA ILE A 519 -31.76 -15.24 -30.04
C ILE A 519 -33.01 -15.59 -30.86
N GLN A 520 -33.88 -14.61 -31.10
CA GLN A 520 -35.06 -14.80 -31.95
C GLN A 520 -34.68 -15.10 -33.42
N ALA A 521 -33.62 -14.48 -33.94
CA ALA A 521 -33.16 -14.70 -35.31
C ALA A 521 -32.44 -16.04 -35.49
N SER A 522 -31.65 -16.48 -34.50
CA SER A 522 -30.93 -17.75 -34.55
C SER A 522 -31.79 -18.96 -34.20
N ASN A 523 -32.94 -18.73 -33.57
CA ASN A 523 -33.90 -19.74 -33.14
C ASN A 523 -33.29 -20.83 -32.22
N SER A 524 -32.22 -20.50 -31.48
CA SER A 524 -31.59 -21.42 -30.50
C SER A 524 -32.59 -21.80 -29.39
N ILE A 525 -33.36 -20.82 -28.90
CA ILE A 525 -34.44 -21.03 -27.92
C ILE A 525 -35.68 -20.22 -28.34
N PRO A 526 -36.90 -20.80 -28.28
CA PRO A 526 -38.13 -20.05 -28.54
C PRO A 526 -38.39 -19.05 -27.41
N ILE A 527 -38.08 -17.77 -27.63
CA ILE A 527 -38.28 -16.71 -26.65
C ILE A 527 -39.30 -15.66 -27.14
N GLU A 528 -40.24 -15.31 -26.28
CA GLU A 528 -41.19 -14.21 -26.48
C GLU A 528 -41.09 -13.24 -25.30
N ARG A 529 -41.26 -11.93 -25.56
CA ARG A 529 -41.28 -10.95 -24.48
C ARG A 529 -42.56 -11.07 -23.67
N VAL A 530 -42.45 -10.87 -22.37
CA VAL A 530 -43.61 -10.82 -21.47
C VAL A 530 -44.52 -9.65 -21.89
N GLN A 531 -45.80 -9.98 -22.08
CA GLN A 531 -46.86 -9.03 -22.38
C GLN A 531 -47.53 -8.57 -21.07
N MET A 532 -47.95 -7.31 -21.03
CA MET A 532 -48.71 -6.74 -19.92
C MET A 532 -50.21 -6.83 -20.20
N ARG A 533 -50.99 -7.18 -19.18
CA ARG A 533 -52.45 -7.16 -19.24
C ARG A 533 -52.98 -5.83 -18.73
N LEU A 534 -53.61 -5.06 -19.62
CA LEU A 534 -54.21 -3.77 -19.32
C LEU A 534 -55.73 -3.85 -19.39
N ARG A 535 -56.39 -3.10 -18.49
CA ARG A 535 -57.79 -2.72 -18.60
C ARG A 535 -57.88 -1.22 -18.86
N ILE A 536 -58.46 -0.88 -20.00
CA ILE A 536 -58.66 0.50 -20.44
C ILE A 536 -60.16 0.80 -20.35
N GLY A 537 -60.53 1.73 -19.48
CA GLY A 537 -61.88 2.27 -19.34
C GLY A 537 -61.99 3.64 -20.01
N ILE A 538 -62.92 3.80 -20.95
CA ILE A 538 -63.19 5.06 -21.65
C ILE A 538 -64.63 5.50 -21.36
N PRO A 539 -64.85 6.67 -20.72
CA PRO A 539 -66.19 7.17 -20.44
C PRO A 539 -66.93 7.59 -21.72
N LYS A 540 -68.28 7.62 -21.67
CA LYS A 540 -69.16 7.89 -22.82
C LYS A 540 -68.88 9.25 -23.49
N SER A 541 -68.16 9.25 -24.61
CA SER A 541 -67.91 10.40 -25.49
C SER A 541 -68.26 10.08 -26.96
N LYS A 542 -68.42 11.09 -27.82
CA LYS A 542 -68.73 10.91 -29.26
C LYS A 542 -67.58 10.27 -30.06
N GLU A 543 -66.37 10.23 -29.52
CA GLU A 543 -65.12 9.85 -30.23
C GLU A 543 -64.65 8.41 -29.94
N ILE A 544 -65.39 7.65 -29.11
CA ILE A 544 -65.00 6.30 -28.63
C ILE A 544 -64.64 5.33 -29.78
N LYS A 545 -65.38 5.38 -30.89
CA LYS A 545 -65.15 4.44 -32.01
C LYS A 545 -63.79 4.64 -32.68
N GLN A 546 -63.31 5.88 -32.80
CA GLN A 546 -62.02 6.21 -33.40
C GLN A 546 -60.86 5.87 -32.45
N VAL A 547 -61.02 6.19 -31.16
CA VAL A 547 -60.03 5.85 -30.13
C VAL A 547 -59.87 4.34 -30.01
N ARG A 548 -60.97 3.57 -30.02
CA ARG A 548 -60.95 2.11 -30.01
C ARG A 548 -60.16 1.54 -31.18
N GLU A 549 -60.41 1.98 -32.42
CA GLU A 549 -59.68 1.47 -33.59
C GLU A 549 -58.19 1.80 -33.55
N ASN A 550 -57.82 2.97 -33.02
CA ASN A 550 -56.42 3.36 -32.88
C ASN A 550 -55.70 2.61 -31.76
N VAL A 551 -56.39 2.30 -30.66
CA VAL A 551 -55.84 1.49 -29.56
C VAL A 551 -55.71 0.02 -30.00
N ILE A 552 -56.69 -0.56 -30.70
CA ILE A 552 -56.63 -1.94 -31.19
C ILE A 552 -55.43 -2.16 -32.13
N LYS A 553 -55.04 -1.15 -32.93
CA LYS A 553 -53.83 -1.23 -33.79
C LYS A 553 -52.51 -1.32 -33.02
N LEU A 554 -52.49 -0.89 -31.75
CA LEU A 554 -51.29 -0.85 -30.90
C LEU A 554 -51.23 -2.03 -29.90
N VAL A 555 -52.25 -2.87 -29.90
CA VAL A 555 -52.45 -4.00 -28.96
C VAL A 555 -52.03 -5.33 -29.61
N SER A 556 -51.47 -6.27 -28.83
CA SER A 556 -51.08 -7.59 -29.37
C SER A 556 -52.26 -8.54 -29.49
N SER A 557 -53.09 -8.64 -28.45
CA SER A 557 -54.33 -9.43 -28.46
C SER A 557 -55.38 -8.82 -27.52
N VAL A 558 -56.63 -8.87 -27.95
CA VAL A 558 -57.79 -8.41 -27.17
C VAL A 558 -58.46 -9.63 -26.51
N GLU A 559 -58.67 -9.57 -25.20
CA GLU A 559 -59.33 -10.65 -24.45
C GLU A 559 -60.81 -10.36 -24.25
N GLU A 560 -61.13 -9.15 -23.76
CA GLU A 560 -62.51 -8.74 -23.51
C GLU A 560 -62.77 -7.34 -24.08
N ASP A 561 -63.88 -7.21 -24.79
CA ASP A 561 -64.32 -5.98 -25.43
C ASP A 561 -65.80 -5.78 -25.08
N SER A 562 -66.07 -4.98 -24.04
CA SER A 562 -67.40 -4.87 -23.43
C SER A 562 -67.92 -3.43 -23.35
N TRP A 563 -69.24 -3.30 -23.52
CA TRP A 563 -69.96 -2.04 -23.39
C TRP A 563 -70.80 -2.08 -22.13
N SER A 564 -70.45 -1.26 -21.13
CA SER A 564 -71.23 -1.11 -19.90
C SER A 564 -72.19 0.08 -20.01
N ASN A 565 -73.44 -0.14 -19.58
CA ASN A 565 -74.48 0.92 -19.61
C ASN A 565 -74.18 2.06 -18.64
N SER A 566 -73.43 1.82 -17.55
CA SER A 566 -73.12 2.79 -16.49
C SER A 566 -71.68 3.34 -16.51
N LEU A 567 -70.69 2.57 -16.98
CA LEU A 567 -69.25 2.92 -16.86
C LEU A 567 -68.55 3.31 -18.18
N GLY A 568 -69.19 3.11 -19.34
CA GLY A 568 -68.59 3.41 -20.64
C GLY A 568 -68.04 2.17 -21.36
N TYR A 569 -67.00 2.36 -22.16
CA TYR A 569 -66.33 1.32 -22.93
C TYR A 569 -65.17 0.72 -22.13
N GLU A 570 -65.12 -0.61 -22.00
CA GLU A 570 -64.02 -1.31 -21.33
C GLU A 570 -63.33 -2.31 -22.27
N LEU A 571 -62.01 -2.22 -22.32
CA LEU A 571 -61.15 -3.09 -23.12
C LEU A 571 -60.10 -3.74 -22.22
N ILE A 572 -60.11 -5.08 -22.16
CA ILE A 572 -59.03 -5.86 -21.56
C ILE A 572 -58.17 -6.41 -22.68
N CYS A 573 -56.88 -6.04 -22.66
CA CYS A 573 -55.96 -6.35 -23.74
C CYS A 573 -54.56 -6.68 -23.23
N LEU A 574 -53.85 -7.51 -24.00
CA LEU A 574 -52.44 -7.79 -23.84
C LEU A 574 -51.64 -6.84 -24.73
N ILE A 575 -50.62 -6.21 -24.16
CA ILE A 575 -49.76 -5.26 -24.87
C ILE A 575 -48.29 -5.55 -24.59
N ASP A 576 -47.42 -5.14 -25.51
CA ASP A 576 -46.00 -5.04 -25.22
C ASP A 576 -45.74 -3.86 -24.25
N PRO A 577 -44.87 -4.01 -23.23
CA PRO A 577 -44.54 -2.93 -22.30
C PRO A 577 -44.07 -1.63 -22.98
N GLY A 578 -43.49 -1.73 -24.18
CA GLY A 578 -43.05 -0.57 -24.96
C GLY A 578 -44.19 0.26 -25.57
N GLN A 579 -45.37 -0.33 -25.78
CA GLN A 579 -46.54 0.34 -26.34
C GLN A 579 -47.41 1.04 -25.28
N TYR A 580 -47.12 0.83 -24.00
CA TYR A 580 -47.83 1.48 -22.89
C TYR A 580 -47.81 3.01 -22.97
N LYS A 581 -46.64 3.60 -23.24
CA LYS A 581 -46.49 5.07 -23.31
C LYS A 581 -47.25 5.67 -24.52
N PRO A 582 -47.11 5.15 -25.75
CA PRO A 582 -47.93 5.57 -26.88
C PRO A 582 -49.45 5.45 -26.64
N ILE A 583 -49.91 4.36 -26.01
CA ILE A 583 -51.33 4.16 -25.70
C ILE A 583 -51.82 5.20 -24.70
N ASN A 584 -51.05 5.48 -23.65
CA ASN A 584 -51.42 6.48 -22.64
C ASN A 584 -51.42 7.91 -23.21
N GLU A 585 -50.44 8.25 -24.06
CA GLU A 585 -50.41 9.55 -24.76
C GLU A 585 -51.60 9.72 -25.70
N LEU A 586 -51.98 8.66 -26.42
CA LEU A 586 -53.14 8.65 -27.32
C LEU A 586 -54.46 8.81 -26.55
N LEU A 587 -54.62 8.12 -25.42
CA LEU A 587 -55.77 8.24 -24.54
C LEU A 587 -55.85 9.63 -23.87
N GLN A 588 -54.72 10.24 -23.51
CA GLN A 588 -54.70 11.60 -22.97
C GLN A 588 -55.10 12.65 -24.01
N ALA A 589 -54.61 12.52 -25.24
CA ALA A 589 -54.90 13.45 -26.32
C ALA A 589 -56.38 13.39 -26.76
N GLU A 590 -56.91 12.19 -26.97
CA GLU A 590 -58.26 12.00 -27.51
C GLU A 590 -59.34 12.04 -26.41
N CYS A 591 -59.05 11.60 -25.18
CA CYS A 591 -60.04 11.54 -24.09
C CYS A 591 -59.89 12.66 -23.05
N LYS A 592 -59.03 13.67 -23.28
CA LYS A 592 -58.76 14.80 -22.36
C LYS A 592 -58.47 14.36 -20.92
N GLY A 593 -57.82 13.21 -20.74
CA GLY A 593 -57.49 12.63 -19.43
C GLY A 593 -58.65 12.00 -18.65
N GLN A 594 -59.81 11.77 -19.27
CA GLN A 594 -60.94 11.08 -18.63
C GLN A 594 -60.89 9.54 -18.77
N ALA A 595 -59.95 9.01 -19.57
CA ALA A 595 -59.76 7.57 -19.70
C ALA A 595 -58.96 7.01 -18.52
N GLU A 596 -59.43 5.88 -17.98
CA GLU A 596 -58.80 5.16 -16.88
C GLU A 596 -58.01 3.97 -17.43
N VAL A 597 -56.70 3.94 -17.17
CA VAL A 597 -55.84 2.80 -17.55
C VAL A 597 -55.39 2.09 -16.28
N THR A 598 -55.85 0.86 -16.09
CA THR A 598 -55.48 0.00 -14.97
C THR A 598 -54.63 -1.17 -15.45
N VAL A 599 -53.50 -1.41 -14.80
CA VAL A 599 -52.64 -2.57 -15.08
C VAL A 599 -53.18 -3.73 -14.26
N LEU A 600 -53.72 -4.76 -14.92
CA LEU A 600 -54.29 -5.94 -14.25
C LEU A 600 -53.21 -6.94 -13.85
N SER A 601 -52.26 -7.23 -14.74
CA SER A 601 -51.11 -8.09 -14.41
C SER A 601 -49.88 -7.75 -15.26
N ILE A 602 -48.70 -7.87 -14.65
CA ILE A 602 -47.38 -7.65 -15.28
C ILE A 602 -46.85 -8.96 -15.90
N SER A 603 -47.42 -10.10 -15.51
CA SER A 603 -47.15 -11.44 -16.04
C SER A 603 -48.45 -12.13 -16.41
N ASP A 604 -48.52 -12.69 -17.61
CA ASP A 604 -49.64 -13.52 -18.08
C ASP A 604 -49.56 -14.93 -17.49
N SER A 605 -49.50 -15.03 -16.17
CA SER A 605 -49.74 -16.28 -15.46
C SER A 605 -51.25 -16.43 -15.34
N ARG A 606 -51.86 -17.22 -16.24
CA ARG A 606 -53.18 -17.78 -15.98
C ARG A 606 -53.07 -18.64 -14.73
N GLU A 607 -53.54 -18.11 -13.60
CA GLU A 607 -53.86 -18.92 -12.43
C GLU A 607 -55.07 -19.79 -12.81
N GLU A 608 -54.81 -20.93 -13.45
CA GLU A 608 -55.75 -22.06 -13.42
C GLU A 608 -55.67 -22.70 -12.03
N GLU A 609 -56.24 -22.03 -11.02
CA GLU A 609 -56.73 -22.72 -9.83
C GLU A 609 -58.02 -23.46 -10.21
N SER A 610 -57.88 -24.62 -10.86
CA SER A 610 -58.91 -25.64 -10.85
C SER A 610 -58.34 -27.02 -11.18
N SER A 611 -58.69 -27.98 -10.33
CA SER A 611 -58.52 -29.44 -10.40
C SER A 611 -57.13 -30.02 -10.09
N PHE A 612 -56.86 -30.21 -8.80
CA PHE A 612 -56.48 -31.54 -8.27
C PHE A 612 -57.25 -31.80 -6.98
N ILE A 613 -58.36 -32.54 -7.13
CA ILE A 613 -58.82 -33.54 -6.15
C ILE A 613 -58.00 -34.80 -6.41
#